data_AF-A0A8H6J191-F1
#
_entry.id   AF-A0A8H6J191-F1
#
_cell.length_a   1.000
_cell.length_b   1.000
_cell.length_c   1.000
_cell.angle_alpha   90.00
_cell.angle_beta   90.00
_cell.angle_gamma   90.00
#
_symmetry.space_group_name_H-M   'P 1'
#
loop_
_entity.id
_entity.type
_entity.pdbx_description
1 polymer ?
#
loop_
_entity_poly.entity_id
_entity_poly.type
_entity_poly.pdbx_seq_one_letter_code
_entity_poly.pdbx_strand_id
1 'polypeptide(L)'
;MTDSPKSSRALYADIEGNVVVQEFPLPKPRDDELLIQVLYSGVNPSDFETLKFFNCRNRVLGNEFCGKVLDSPALERLPFWPDTELIRNASRFRRPGFTKFPTSPPPNAATLTIVTQTANDTLFNRFGLPTPYEVTGPTEGTLVIWGAATSVGMAAVQLARASRVSVIIATASPKRHDFLKTLGATHCFDYNDAHVGDKIKAVIDGAGGGPIWEFNAVGTVDSPTPRLFSSGLFLRATGSG
;
A
#
# COMPACT_ATOMS: atom_id res chain seq x y z
N MET A 1 7.54 29.52 -22.10
CA MET A 1 7.10 29.68 -20.70
C MET A 1 5.58 29.59 -20.70
N THR A 2 5.02 28.45 -20.33
CA THR A 2 3.58 28.34 -20.08
C THR A 2 3.28 29.06 -18.77
N ASP A 3 2.28 29.93 -18.74
CA ASP A 3 1.85 30.60 -17.51
C ASP A 3 1.64 29.56 -16.41
N SER A 4 2.35 29.73 -15.29
CA SER A 4 2.17 28.85 -14.14
C SER A 4 0.74 29.02 -13.61
N PRO A 5 0.03 27.91 -13.29
CA PRO A 5 -1.36 28.00 -12.82
C PRO A 5 -1.44 28.89 -11.57
N LYS A 6 -2.49 29.71 -11.43
CA LYS A 6 -2.62 30.61 -10.26
C LYS A 6 -3.16 29.91 -9.01
N SER A 7 -3.79 28.75 -9.20
CA SER A 7 -4.44 27.95 -8.17
C SER A 7 -4.34 26.46 -8.48
N SER A 8 -4.66 25.63 -7.50
CA SER A 8 -4.73 24.18 -7.62
C SER A 8 -6.01 23.66 -6.95
N ARG A 9 -6.57 22.58 -7.48
CA ARG A 9 -7.70 21.88 -6.85
C ARG A 9 -7.19 20.65 -6.12
N ALA A 10 -7.78 20.34 -4.98
CA ALA A 10 -7.45 19.15 -4.21
C ALA A 10 -8.70 18.52 -3.58
N LEU A 11 -8.64 17.20 -3.34
CA LEU A 11 -9.56 16.55 -2.42
C LEU A 11 -9.22 17.01 -1.00
N TYR A 12 -10.22 17.48 -0.28
CA TYR A 12 -10.06 18.13 1.02
C TYR A 12 -11.14 17.66 1.97
N ALA A 13 -10.72 17.28 3.18
CA ALA A 13 -11.60 17.04 4.30
C ALA A 13 -11.90 18.38 5.00
N ASP A 14 -13.15 18.82 4.95
CA ASP A 14 -13.58 20.08 5.55
C ASP A 14 -13.67 19.99 7.09
N ILE A 15 -14.22 21.04 7.72
CA ILE A 15 -14.35 21.10 9.18
C ILE A 15 -15.40 20.13 9.74
N GLU A 16 -16.38 19.75 8.91
CA GLU A 16 -17.43 18.80 9.26
C GLU A 16 -16.94 17.36 9.03
N GLY A 17 -15.91 17.18 8.20
CA GLY A 17 -15.32 15.89 7.84
C GLY A 17 -15.81 15.36 6.51
N ASN A 18 -16.52 16.19 5.73
CA ASN A 18 -16.94 15.84 4.39
C ASN A 18 -15.73 15.94 3.45
N VAL A 19 -15.67 15.04 2.47
CA VAL A 19 -14.67 15.11 1.41
C VAL A 19 -15.24 15.91 0.25
N VAL A 20 -14.60 17.04 -0.04
CA VAL A 20 -14.98 17.98 -1.10
C VAL A 20 -13.81 18.24 -2.04
N VAL A 21 -14.11 18.73 -3.25
CA VAL A 21 -13.09 19.33 -4.11
C VAL A 21 -13.00 20.80 -3.77
N GLN A 22 -11.82 21.26 -3.35
CA GLN A 22 -11.59 22.65 -2.98
C GLN A 22 -10.44 23.25 -3.78
N GLU A 23 -10.57 24.52 -4.12
CA GLU A 23 -9.54 25.30 -4.78
C GLU A 23 -8.65 26.01 -3.73
N PHE A 24 -7.34 25.98 -3.97
CA PHE A 24 -6.32 26.57 -3.12
C PHE A 24 -5.39 27.46 -3.95
N PRO A 25 -4.86 28.56 -3.40
CA PRO A 25 -3.78 29.29 -4.04
C PRO A 25 -2.57 28.36 -4.22
N LEU A 26 -1.78 28.57 -5.28
CA LEU A 26 -0.52 27.85 -5.39
C LEU A 26 0.36 28.16 -4.18
N PRO A 27 0.85 27.13 -3.48
CA PRO A 27 1.58 27.37 -2.27
C PRO A 27 3.06 27.63 -2.60
N LYS A 28 3.71 28.50 -1.83
CA LYS A 28 5.15 28.80 -2.00
C LYS A 28 5.98 27.82 -1.18
N PRO A 29 6.95 27.11 -1.78
CA PRO A 29 7.82 26.21 -1.03
C PRO A 29 8.74 26.98 -0.08
N ARG A 30 8.95 26.42 1.11
CA ARG A 30 10.02 26.84 2.03
C ARG A 30 11.36 26.29 1.56
N ASP A 31 12.45 26.75 2.17
CA ASP A 31 13.82 26.35 1.82
C ASP A 31 14.07 24.84 1.87
N ASP A 32 13.31 24.08 2.68
CA ASP A 32 13.43 22.62 2.82
C ASP A 32 12.35 21.82 2.08
N GLU A 33 11.63 22.44 1.15
CA GLU A 33 10.46 21.86 0.47
C GLU A 33 10.56 21.90 -1.05
N LEU A 34 9.90 20.93 -1.69
CA LEU A 34 9.61 20.95 -3.13
C LEU A 34 8.15 21.33 -3.38
N LEU A 35 7.91 22.17 -4.38
CA LEU A 35 6.61 22.35 -5.00
C LEU A 35 6.48 21.34 -6.15
N ILE A 36 5.47 20.48 -6.08
CA ILE A 36 5.27 19.40 -7.06
C ILE A 36 3.91 19.57 -7.73
N GLN A 37 3.91 19.54 -9.06
CA GLN A 37 2.70 19.34 -9.84
C GLN A 37 2.33 17.86 -9.80
N VAL A 38 1.34 17.52 -8.98
CA VAL A 38 0.78 16.17 -8.95
C VAL A 38 0.12 15.87 -10.30
N LEU A 39 0.60 14.83 -10.98
CA LEU A 39 0.02 14.31 -12.22
C LEU A 39 -1.00 13.21 -11.91
N TYR A 40 -0.65 12.31 -10.99
CA TYR A 40 -1.52 11.22 -10.54
C TYR A 40 -1.37 11.02 -9.04
N SER A 41 -2.45 10.59 -8.39
CA SER A 41 -2.46 10.22 -6.97
C SER A 41 -3.17 8.88 -6.79
N GLY A 42 -2.57 8.01 -5.99
CA GLY A 42 -3.19 6.74 -5.63
C GLY A 42 -4.23 6.96 -4.54
N VAL A 43 -5.40 6.34 -4.71
CA VAL A 43 -6.50 6.42 -3.76
C VAL A 43 -6.52 5.16 -2.91
N ASN A 44 -6.46 5.33 -1.61
CA ASN A 44 -6.38 4.25 -0.64
C ASN A 44 -7.48 4.39 0.41
N PRO A 45 -7.93 3.28 1.02
CA PRO A 45 -8.86 3.34 2.16
C PRO A 45 -8.37 4.27 3.28
N SER A 46 -7.05 4.32 3.52
CA SER A 46 -6.44 5.21 4.52
C SER A 46 -6.72 6.69 4.29
N ASP A 47 -6.94 7.13 3.04
CA ASP A 47 -7.26 8.54 2.75
C ASP A 47 -8.59 8.97 3.38
N PHE A 48 -9.51 8.03 3.60
CA PHE A 48 -10.84 8.27 4.15
C PHE A 48 -10.96 7.78 5.59
N GLU A 49 -10.45 6.58 5.88
CA GLU A 49 -10.59 5.96 7.21
C GLU A 49 -9.81 6.73 8.28
N THR A 50 -8.65 7.30 7.94
CA THR A 50 -7.90 8.14 8.90
C THR A 50 -8.64 9.44 9.26
N LEU A 51 -9.53 9.94 8.40
CA LEU A 51 -10.37 11.11 8.70
C LEU A 51 -11.39 10.80 9.78
N LYS A 52 -12.00 9.63 9.70
CA LYS A 52 -12.97 9.16 10.69
C LYS A 52 -12.26 8.80 11.99
N PHE A 53 -11.26 7.92 11.89
CA PHE A 53 -10.60 7.29 13.03
C PHE A 53 -9.85 8.30 13.92
N PHE A 54 -9.09 9.23 13.32
CA PHE A 54 -8.36 10.26 14.07
C PHE A 54 -9.09 11.59 14.15
N ASN A 55 -10.36 11.64 13.73
CA ASN A 55 -11.13 12.87 13.60
C ASN A 55 -10.36 13.98 12.85
N CYS A 56 -9.58 13.61 11.82
CA CYS A 56 -8.82 14.59 11.04
C CYS A 56 -9.78 15.46 10.24
N ARG A 57 -9.61 16.78 10.36
CA ARG A 57 -10.39 17.83 9.68
C ARG A 57 -9.45 18.86 9.09
N ASN A 58 -9.95 19.70 8.18
CA ASN A 58 -9.19 20.77 7.56
C ASN A 58 -7.86 20.27 6.96
N ARG A 59 -7.96 19.27 6.06
CA ARG A 59 -6.78 18.56 5.53
C ARG A 59 -6.94 18.20 4.06
N VAL A 60 -5.88 18.43 3.28
CA VAL A 60 -5.77 17.91 1.92
C VAL A 60 -5.41 16.41 1.94
N LEU A 61 -6.13 15.64 1.12
CA LEU A 61 -6.01 14.19 1.01
C LEU A 61 -5.00 13.77 -0.07
N GLY A 62 -4.76 12.46 -0.16
CA GLY A 62 -3.84 11.86 -1.12
C GLY A 62 -2.47 11.67 -0.51
N ASN A 63 -2.26 10.53 0.15
CA ASN A 63 -0.97 10.22 0.78
C ASN A 63 0.06 9.66 -0.22
N GLU A 64 -0.33 9.34 -1.46
CA GLU A 64 0.62 8.93 -2.48
C GLU A 64 0.35 9.55 -3.84
N PHE A 65 1.42 9.93 -4.53
CA PHE A 65 1.32 10.63 -5.80
C PHE A 65 2.57 10.45 -6.64
N CYS A 66 2.40 10.68 -7.94
CA CYS A 66 3.49 11.04 -8.82
C CYS A 66 3.29 12.39 -9.50
N GLY A 67 4.40 13.07 -9.76
CA GLY A 67 4.35 14.44 -10.25
C GLY A 67 5.70 15.02 -10.62
N LYS A 68 5.65 16.20 -11.22
CA LYS A 68 6.83 16.97 -11.66
C LYS A 68 7.20 18.02 -10.63
N VAL A 69 8.48 18.14 -10.31
CA VAL A 69 8.98 19.27 -9.51
C VAL A 69 8.83 20.55 -10.32
N LEU A 70 8.13 21.54 -9.77
CA LEU A 70 7.94 22.87 -10.36
C LEU A 70 8.94 23.88 -9.80
N ASP A 71 9.18 23.84 -8.48
CA ASP A 71 9.98 24.85 -7.80
C ASP A 71 10.56 24.30 -6.47
N SER A 72 11.72 24.80 -6.07
CA SER A 72 12.22 24.73 -4.70
C SER A 72 13.35 25.74 -4.51
N PRO A 73 13.39 26.47 -3.37
CA PRO A 73 14.52 27.36 -3.07
C PRO A 73 15.84 26.60 -2.89
N ALA A 74 15.79 25.28 -2.69
CA ALA A 74 16.97 24.41 -2.56
C ALA A 74 17.33 23.64 -3.85
N LEU A 75 16.68 23.88 -5.00
CA LEU A 75 16.99 23.18 -6.26
C LEU A 75 18.46 23.30 -6.67
N GLU A 76 19.15 24.40 -6.34
CA GLU A 76 20.58 24.55 -6.63
C GLU A 76 21.48 23.63 -5.79
N ARG A 77 20.96 23.06 -4.69
CA ARG A 77 21.72 22.25 -3.71
C ARG A 77 21.22 20.81 -3.59
N LEU A 78 20.03 20.52 -4.12
CA LEU A 78 19.44 19.20 -4.13
C LEU A 78 19.59 18.58 -5.53
N PRO A 79 19.77 17.26 -5.64
CA PRO A 79 19.92 16.56 -6.94
C PRO A 79 18.60 16.48 -7.74
N PHE A 80 17.60 17.28 -7.40
CA PHE A 80 16.32 17.35 -8.10
C PHE A 80 16.34 18.53 -9.06
N TRP A 81 16.00 18.26 -10.31
CA TRP A 81 15.90 19.29 -11.34
C TRP A 81 14.42 19.57 -11.62
N PRO A 82 14.06 20.76 -12.14
CA PRO A 82 12.77 20.94 -12.80
C PRO A 82 12.51 19.78 -13.78
N ASP A 83 11.27 19.29 -13.83
CA ASP A 83 10.83 18.10 -14.60
C ASP A 83 11.21 16.71 -14.06
N THR A 84 11.88 16.59 -12.90
CA THR A 84 12.03 15.28 -12.24
C THR A 84 10.65 14.69 -11.87
N GLU A 85 10.40 13.44 -12.26
CA GLU A 85 9.24 12.67 -11.81
C GLU A 85 9.53 11.98 -10.47
N LEU A 86 8.63 12.17 -9.50
CA LEU A 86 8.73 11.59 -8.16
C LEU A 86 7.54 10.67 -7.89
N ILE A 87 7.73 9.57 -7.15
CA ILE A 87 6.65 8.79 -6.53
C ILE A 87 6.86 8.87 -5.02
N ARG A 88 5.84 9.22 -4.23
CA ARG A 88 5.97 9.35 -2.75
C ARG A 88 4.81 8.72 -1.97
N ASN A 89 5.08 8.30 -0.74
CA ASN A 89 4.13 8.03 0.35
C ASN A 89 4.36 9.08 1.44
N ALA A 90 3.31 9.78 1.85
CA ALA A 90 3.34 11.04 2.57
C ALA A 90 2.42 10.97 3.80
N SER A 91 2.93 10.50 4.92
CA SER A 91 2.12 10.25 6.13
C SER A 91 1.69 11.51 6.91
N ARG A 92 2.08 12.73 6.50
CA ARG A 92 1.72 13.98 7.22
C ARG A 92 1.61 15.21 6.30
N PHE A 93 0.46 15.40 5.64
CA PHE A 93 0.14 16.70 5.04
C PHE A 93 -0.56 17.60 6.07
N ARG A 94 0.16 18.61 6.57
CA ARG A 94 -0.47 19.80 7.20
C ARG A 94 -0.79 20.89 6.17
N ARG A 95 -0.36 20.73 4.91
CA ARG A 95 -0.60 21.63 3.77
C ARG A 95 -0.62 20.83 2.44
N PRO A 96 -1.41 21.21 1.43
CA PRO A 96 -1.39 20.56 0.11
C PRO A 96 0.01 20.50 -0.49
N GLY A 97 0.48 19.31 -0.89
CA GLY A 97 1.64 19.16 -1.79
C GLY A 97 3.05 19.26 -1.19
N PHE A 98 3.22 19.28 0.13
CA PHE A 98 4.56 19.47 0.74
C PHE A 98 5.24 18.18 1.24
N THR A 99 6.54 18.09 1.02
CA THR A 99 7.44 17.01 1.48
C THR A 99 8.75 17.60 2.02
N LYS A 100 9.26 17.07 3.13
CA LYS A 100 10.67 17.19 3.53
C LYS A 100 11.45 15.96 3.06
N PHE A 101 12.52 16.15 2.32
CA PHE A 101 13.38 15.07 1.81
C PHE A 101 14.63 14.86 2.69
N PRO A 102 15.22 13.64 2.70
CA PRO A 102 16.59 13.46 3.17
C PRO A 102 17.57 14.23 2.27
N THR A 103 18.78 14.51 2.76
CA THR A 103 19.75 15.41 2.14
C THR A 103 20.38 14.92 0.82
N SER A 104 20.14 13.68 0.38
CA SER A 104 20.69 13.15 -0.88
C SER A 104 19.86 12.01 -1.51
N PRO A 105 18.73 12.31 -2.17
CA PRO A 105 17.97 11.34 -2.95
C PRO A 105 18.46 11.28 -4.42
N PRO A 106 18.30 10.16 -5.14
CA PRO A 106 18.70 10.06 -6.56
C PRO A 106 17.87 11.00 -7.47
N PRO A 107 18.36 11.32 -8.69
CA PRO A 107 17.75 12.30 -9.62
C PRO A 107 16.34 11.95 -10.10
N ASN A 108 15.90 10.71 -9.88
CA ASN A 108 14.50 10.28 -9.92
C ASN A 108 14.21 9.64 -8.55
N ALA A 109 13.28 10.17 -7.76
CA ALA A 109 12.85 9.51 -6.53
C ALA A 109 11.55 8.74 -6.78
N ALA A 110 11.67 7.44 -6.99
CA ALA A 110 10.52 6.53 -6.95
C ALA A 110 10.43 5.90 -5.56
N THR A 111 9.33 6.10 -4.84
CA THR A 111 8.99 5.27 -3.67
C THR A 111 8.14 4.09 -4.11
N LEU A 112 8.22 3.00 -3.33
CA LEU A 112 7.17 1.99 -3.32
C LEU A 112 5.89 2.60 -2.72
N THR A 113 4.76 2.42 -3.42
CA THR A 113 3.43 2.89 -3.03
C THR A 113 3.02 2.36 -1.65
N ILE A 114 2.04 3.00 -1.00
CA ILE A 114 1.55 2.58 0.32
C ILE A 114 1.09 1.12 0.32
N VAL A 115 0.58 0.66 -0.82
CA VAL A 115 0.17 -0.71 -1.09
C VAL A 115 1.32 -1.69 -0.88
N THR A 116 2.45 -1.47 -1.55
CA THR A 116 3.62 -2.34 -1.45
C THR A 116 4.25 -2.25 -0.07
N GLN A 117 4.29 -1.07 0.54
CA GLN A 117 4.79 -0.89 1.91
C GLN A 117 3.94 -1.68 2.92
N THR A 118 2.62 -1.70 2.78
CA THR A 118 1.71 -2.46 3.65
C THR A 118 1.97 -3.95 3.56
N ALA A 119 2.12 -4.48 2.34
CA ALA A 119 2.46 -5.89 2.12
C ALA A 119 3.86 -6.21 2.69
N ASN A 120 4.85 -5.35 2.43
CA ASN A 120 6.23 -5.50 2.91
C ASN A 120 6.31 -5.54 4.44
N ASP A 121 5.67 -4.60 5.13
CA ASP A 121 5.67 -4.54 6.60
C ASP A 121 5.03 -5.79 7.21
N THR A 122 3.93 -6.27 6.62
CA THR A 122 3.27 -7.50 7.06
C THR A 122 4.19 -8.71 6.88
N LEU A 123 4.68 -8.93 5.66
CA LEU A 123 5.42 -10.15 5.31
C LEU A 123 6.80 -10.20 5.99
N PHE A 124 7.55 -9.10 6.02
CA PHE A 124 8.93 -9.13 6.51
C PHE A 124 9.03 -8.70 7.96
N ASN A 125 8.46 -7.54 8.32
CA ASN A 125 8.64 -7.00 9.67
C ASN A 125 7.78 -7.74 10.70
N ARG A 126 6.56 -8.14 10.33
CA ARG A 126 5.71 -8.88 11.27
C ARG A 126 5.86 -10.38 11.17
N PHE A 127 5.72 -10.96 9.99
CA PHE A 127 5.78 -12.41 9.83
C PHE A 127 7.20 -12.96 9.88
N GLY A 128 8.22 -12.10 9.71
CA GLY A 128 9.61 -12.51 9.75
C GLY A 128 10.00 -13.36 8.55
N LEU A 129 9.31 -13.24 7.41
CA LEU A 129 9.73 -13.92 6.19
C LEU A 129 11.11 -13.41 5.75
N PRO A 130 11.97 -14.27 5.19
CA PRO A 130 13.22 -13.81 4.61
C PRO A 130 12.93 -12.88 3.44
N THR A 131 13.73 -11.84 3.31
CA THR A 131 13.62 -10.96 2.14
C THR A 131 14.09 -11.69 0.88
N PRO A 132 13.69 -11.23 -0.33
CA PRO A 132 14.14 -11.84 -1.59
C PRO A 132 15.66 -11.88 -1.79
N TYR A 133 16.42 -11.09 -1.03
CA TYR A 133 17.88 -11.05 -1.08
C TYR A 133 18.55 -12.04 -0.12
N GLU A 134 17.83 -12.54 0.88
CA GLU A 134 18.34 -13.46 1.89
C GLU A 134 18.03 -14.92 1.55
N VAL A 135 17.03 -15.16 0.70
CA VAL A 135 16.53 -16.51 0.42
C VAL A 135 17.39 -17.25 -0.62
N THR A 136 17.86 -18.45 -0.27
CA THR A 136 18.67 -19.33 -1.16
C THR A 136 17.93 -20.60 -1.60
N GLY A 137 16.89 -21.01 -0.89
CA GLY A 137 16.03 -22.17 -1.19
C GLY A 137 14.54 -21.86 -1.01
N PRO A 138 13.66 -22.86 -0.98
CA PRO A 138 12.26 -22.66 -0.59
C PRO A 138 12.15 -22.12 0.84
N THR A 139 11.24 -21.19 1.05
CA THR A 139 10.80 -20.76 2.38
C THR A 139 9.64 -21.65 2.79
N GLU A 140 9.91 -22.62 3.66
CA GLU A 140 8.91 -23.58 4.10
C GLU A 140 7.75 -22.94 4.86
N GLY A 141 6.54 -23.38 4.55
CA GLY A 141 5.31 -22.90 5.16
C GLY A 141 4.25 -22.47 4.16
N THR A 142 3.09 -22.10 4.71
CA THR A 142 1.92 -21.68 3.94
C THR A 142 1.53 -20.25 4.27
N LEU A 143 1.46 -19.40 3.25
CA LEU A 143 0.89 -18.05 3.35
C LEU A 143 -0.50 -18.02 2.72
N VAL A 144 -1.51 -17.72 3.53
CA VAL A 144 -2.89 -17.47 3.09
C VAL A 144 -3.11 -15.97 2.94
N ILE A 145 -3.51 -15.53 1.76
CA ILE A 145 -3.78 -14.12 1.44
C ILE A 145 -5.26 -13.96 1.11
N TRP A 146 -6.00 -13.35 2.03
CA TRP A 146 -7.40 -13.00 1.80
C TRP A 146 -7.54 -11.72 0.98
N GLY A 147 -8.37 -11.74 -0.06
CA GLY A 147 -8.52 -10.61 -0.96
C GLY A 147 -7.27 -10.38 -1.81
N ALA A 148 -6.67 -11.45 -2.31
CA ALA A 148 -5.43 -11.41 -3.07
C ALA A 148 -5.51 -10.60 -4.37
N ALA A 149 -6.72 -10.37 -4.92
CA ALA A 149 -6.93 -9.53 -6.09
C ALA A 149 -7.02 -8.02 -5.78
N THR A 150 -6.89 -7.61 -4.52
CA THR A 150 -6.72 -6.19 -4.15
C THR A 150 -5.30 -5.72 -4.49
N SER A 151 -5.06 -4.41 -4.51
CA SER A 151 -3.72 -3.86 -4.75
C SER A 151 -2.70 -4.42 -3.74
N VAL A 152 -3.04 -4.46 -2.45
CA VAL A 152 -2.17 -4.96 -1.38
C VAL A 152 -1.97 -6.47 -1.50
N GLY A 153 -3.05 -7.21 -1.78
CA GLY A 153 -2.99 -8.65 -1.98
C GLY A 153 -2.09 -9.04 -3.16
N MET A 154 -2.16 -8.34 -4.28
CA MET A 154 -1.31 -8.60 -5.45
C MET A 154 0.16 -8.29 -5.18
N ALA A 155 0.45 -7.24 -4.40
CA ALA A 155 1.81 -6.96 -3.95
C ALA A 155 2.32 -8.09 -3.03
N ALA A 156 1.48 -8.56 -2.09
CA ALA A 156 1.83 -9.64 -1.18
C ALA A 156 2.09 -10.98 -1.89
N VAL A 157 1.30 -11.34 -2.91
CA VAL A 157 1.52 -12.55 -3.72
C VAL A 157 2.90 -12.50 -4.38
N GLN A 158 3.25 -11.35 -4.98
CA GLN A 158 4.54 -11.18 -5.66
C GLN A 158 5.72 -11.18 -4.68
N LEU A 159 5.59 -10.50 -3.53
CA LEU A 159 6.62 -10.51 -2.49
C LEU A 159 6.81 -11.90 -1.89
N ALA A 160 5.73 -12.63 -1.64
CA ALA A 160 5.80 -14.01 -1.14
C ALA A 160 6.50 -14.94 -2.13
N ARG A 161 6.19 -14.81 -3.43
CA ARG A 161 6.90 -15.54 -4.49
C ARG A 161 8.38 -15.17 -4.57
N ALA A 162 8.71 -13.89 -4.50
CA ALA A 162 10.09 -13.42 -4.49
C ALA A 162 10.87 -13.94 -3.26
N SER A 163 10.16 -14.14 -2.15
CA SER A 163 10.66 -14.75 -0.91
C SER A 163 10.60 -16.28 -0.93
N ARG A 164 10.24 -16.88 -2.08
CA ARG A 164 10.14 -18.32 -2.34
C ARG A 164 9.29 -19.09 -1.34
N VAL A 165 8.22 -18.49 -0.82
CA VAL A 165 7.26 -19.19 0.05
C VAL A 165 6.70 -20.42 -0.69
N SER A 166 6.80 -21.60 -0.08
CA SER A 166 6.47 -22.88 -0.71
C SER A 166 4.99 -22.96 -1.12
N VAL A 167 4.08 -22.53 -0.25
CA VAL A 167 2.64 -22.55 -0.52
C VAL A 167 2.05 -21.16 -0.35
N ILE A 168 1.60 -20.57 -1.45
CA ILE A 168 0.92 -19.27 -1.50
C ILE A 168 -0.54 -19.51 -1.90
N ILE A 169 -1.44 -19.39 -0.93
CA ILE A 169 -2.89 -19.53 -1.12
C ILE A 169 -3.50 -18.15 -1.28
N ALA A 170 -4.15 -17.90 -2.42
CA ALA A 170 -4.77 -16.62 -2.75
C ALA A 170 -6.30 -16.76 -2.82
N THR A 171 -7.05 -15.98 -2.04
CA THR A 171 -8.52 -15.93 -2.18
C THR A 171 -8.96 -14.72 -2.98
N ALA A 172 -9.81 -14.96 -3.98
CA ALA A 172 -10.36 -13.95 -4.90
C ALA A 172 -11.52 -14.54 -5.70
N SER A 173 -12.31 -13.72 -6.40
CA SER A 173 -13.34 -14.25 -7.31
C SER A 173 -12.70 -15.10 -8.42
N PRO A 174 -13.38 -16.15 -8.94
CA PRO A 174 -12.79 -17.11 -9.88
C PRO A 174 -12.14 -16.49 -11.12
N LYS A 175 -12.76 -15.44 -11.67
CA LYS A 175 -12.24 -14.68 -12.83
C LYS A 175 -10.84 -14.06 -12.63
N ARG A 176 -10.35 -13.97 -11.39
CA ARG A 176 -9.02 -13.44 -11.05
C ARG A 176 -7.97 -14.53 -10.83
N HIS A 177 -8.39 -15.80 -10.72
CA HIS A 177 -7.49 -16.89 -10.31
C HIS A 177 -6.33 -17.09 -11.28
N ASP A 178 -6.58 -17.09 -12.57
CA ASP A 178 -5.52 -17.29 -13.57
C ASP A 178 -4.49 -16.16 -13.53
N PHE A 179 -4.96 -14.91 -13.40
CA PHE A 179 -4.08 -13.77 -13.20
C PHE A 179 -3.26 -13.86 -11.90
N LEU A 180 -3.86 -14.29 -10.79
CA LEU A 180 -3.13 -14.44 -9.52
C LEU A 180 -2.08 -15.54 -9.57
N LYS A 181 -2.32 -16.62 -10.34
CA LYS A 181 -1.31 -17.65 -10.60
C LYS A 181 -0.13 -17.09 -11.40
N THR A 182 -0.37 -16.20 -12.37
CA THR A 182 0.76 -15.56 -13.10
C THR A 182 1.61 -14.70 -12.17
N LEU A 183 1.00 -14.04 -11.17
CA LEU A 183 1.73 -13.27 -10.16
C LEU A 183 2.50 -14.16 -9.17
N GLY A 184 2.02 -15.37 -8.88
CA GLY A 184 2.75 -16.31 -8.03
C GLY A 184 1.93 -17.13 -7.06
N ALA A 185 0.60 -17.02 -7.07
CA ALA A 185 -0.22 -17.89 -6.25
C ALA A 185 -0.05 -19.35 -6.69
N THR A 186 0.19 -20.23 -5.71
CA THR A 186 0.26 -21.68 -5.94
C THR A 186 -1.14 -22.31 -5.96
N HIS A 187 -2.05 -21.75 -5.17
CA HIS A 187 -3.44 -22.19 -5.04
C HIS A 187 -4.34 -20.96 -5.03
N CYS A 188 -5.51 -21.06 -5.68
CA CYS A 188 -6.51 -20.01 -5.69
C CYS A 188 -7.86 -20.56 -5.28
N PHE A 189 -8.59 -19.83 -4.42
CA PHE A 189 -9.93 -20.20 -3.99
C PHE A 189 -10.92 -19.04 -4.12
N ASP A 190 -12.18 -19.36 -4.42
CA ASP A 190 -13.27 -18.39 -4.38
C ASP A 190 -13.61 -18.07 -2.92
N TYR A 191 -13.55 -16.80 -2.54
CA TYR A 191 -13.92 -16.38 -1.18
C TYR A 191 -15.43 -16.47 -0.92
N ASN A 192 -16.27 -16.57 -1.96
CA ASN A 192 -17.72 -16.75 -1.82
C ASN A 192 -18.12 -18.22 -1.64
N ASP A 193 -17.17 -19.15 -1.77
CA ASP A 193 -17.45 -20.57 -1.56
C ASP A 193 -17.66 -20.83 -0.06
N ALA A 194 -18.83 -21.38 0.29
CA ALA A 194 -19.19 -21.69 1.67
C ALA A 194 -18.22 -22.65 2.35
N HIS A 195 -17.47 -23.45 1.57
CA HIS A 195 -16.49 -24.42 2.05
C HIS A 195 -15.04 -23.95 1.82
N VAL A 196 -14.81 -22.67 1.53
CA VAL A 196 -13.45 -22.14 1.28
C VAL A 196 -12.50 -22.44 2.44
N GLY A 197 -12.97 -22.35 3.68
CA GLY A 197 -12.16 -22.65 4.87
C GLY A 197 -11.68 -24.10 4.91
N ASP A 198 -12.58 -25.05 4.66
CA ASP A 198 -12.26 -26.48 4.64
C ASP A 198 -11.25 -26.82 3.52
N LYS A 199 -11.43 -26.20 2.34
CA LYS A 199 -10.52 -26.38 1.19
C LYS A 199 -9.12 -25.84 1.47
N ILE A 200 -9.02 -24.66 2.10
CA ILE A 200 -7.74 -24.08 2.50
C ILE A 200 -7.06 -24.97 3.54
N LYS A 201 -7.82 -25.45 4.54
CA LYS A 201 -7.32 -26.36 5.57
C LYS A 201 -6.76 -27.64 4.96
N ALA A 202 -7.44 -28.23 3.97
CA ALA A 202 -6.97 -29.43 3.30
C ALA A 202 -5.62 -29.24 2.57
N VAL A 203 -5.39 -28.08 1.95
CA VAL A 203 -4.08 -27.75 1.34
C VAL A 203 -2.99 -27.63 2.40
N ILE A 204 -3.28 -26.93 3.50
CA ILE A 204 -2.35 -26.76 4.61
C ILE A 204 -1.96 -28.10 5.22
N ASP A 205 -2.95 -28.96 5.51
CA ASP A 205 -2.72 -30.30 6.06
C ASP A 205 -1.89 -31.17 5.09
N GLY A 206 -2.14 -31.04 3.79
CA GLY A 206 -1.41 -31.74 2.73
C GLY A 206 0.02 -31.24 2.48
N ALA A 207 0.36 -30.02 2.92
CA ALA A 207 1.70 -29.45 2.74
C ALA A 207 2.76 -30.07 3.68
N GLY A 208 2.36 -30.93 4.63
CA GLY A 208 3.29 -31.68 5.48
C GLY A 208 3.80 -30.93 6.71
N GLY A 209 3.14 -29.83 7.10
CA GLY A 209 3.48 -29.02 8.27
C GLY A 209 4.29 -27.75 7.93
N GLY A 210 4.78 -27.07 8.96
CA GLY A 210 5.52 -25.80 8.85
C GLY A 210 4.71 -24.57 9.31
N PRO A 211 5.30 -23.37 9.27
CA PRO A 211 4.63 -22.15 9.69
C PRO A 211 3.43 -21.83 8.80
N ILE A 212 2.38 -21.29 9.41
CA ILE A 212 1.19 -20.79 8.71
C ILE A 212 1.09 -19.30 8.98
N TRP A 213 1.05 -18.52 7.91
CA TRP A 213 0.84 -17.08 7.94
C TRP A 213 -0.49 -16.74 7.28
N GLU A 214 -1.22 -15.80 7.85
CA GLU A 214 -2.51 -15.37 7.32
C GLU A 214 -2.57 -13.86 7.22
N PHE A 215 -2.67 -13.36 5.99
CA PHE A 215 -2.74 -11.95 5.67
C PHE A 215 -4.11 -11.57 5.10
N ASN A 216 -4.82 -10.67 5.77
CA ASN A 216 -6.07 -10.12 5.29
C ASN A 216 -5.86 -8.76 4.59
N ALA A 217 -5.97 -8.75 3.26
CA ALA A 217 -5.81 -7.56 2.42
C ALA A 217 -7.14 -6.85 2.07
N VAL A 218 -8.28 -7.25 2.66
CA VAL A 218 -9.61 -6.67 2.38
C VAL A 218 -10.09 -5.66 3.43
N GLY A 219 -9.37 -5.50 4.53
CA GLY A 219 -9.46 -4.31 5.42
C GLY A 219 -10.80 -4.05 6.12
N THR A 220 -11.72 -5.02 6.22
CA THR A 220 -13.02 -4.82 6.89
C THR A 220 -13.08 -5.51 8.26
N VAL A 221 -13.54 -4.76 9.26
CA VAL A 221 -13.75 -5.20 10.66
C VAL A 221 -14.85 -6.25 10.77
N ASP A 222 -15.74 -6.32 9.78
CA ASP A 222 -16.90 -7.22 9.75
C ASP A 222 -16.79 -8.32 8.68
N SER A 223 -15.67 -8.41 7.94
CA SER A 223 -15.49 -9.56 7.05
C SER A 223 -15.48 -10.83 7.88
N PRO A 224 -16.37 -11.80 7.62
CA PRO A 224 -16.35 -13.10 8.24
C PRO A 224 -15.21 -13.90 7.60
N THR A 225 -13.97 -13.46 7.80
CA THR A 225 -12.82 -14.30 7.52
C THR A 225 -12.85 -15.37 8.60
N PRO A 226 -13.13 -16.65 8.28
CA PRO A 226 -13.14 -17.69 9.28
C PRO A 226 -11.79 -17.68 9.97
N ARG A 227 -11.75 -17.61 11.32
CA ARG A 227 -10.50 -17.89 12.02
C ARG A 227 -10.17 -19.34 11.73
N LEU A 228 -9.24 -19.56 10.81
CA LEU A 228 -8.92 -20.91 10.40
C LEU A 228 -8.23 -21.66 11.56
N PHE A 229 -7.51 -20.97 12.46
CA PHE A 229 -6.70 -21.63 13.50
C PHE A 229 -6.61 -20.86 14.84
N SER A 230 -6.40 -21.61 15.93
CA SER A 230 -6.18 -21.10 17.30
C SER A 230 -4.71 -20.75 17.61
N SER A 231 -3.77 -21.20 16.77
CA SER A 231 -2.33 -20.92 16.87
C SER A 231 -1.77 -20.61 15.49
N GLY A 232 -1.37 -19.34 15.30
CA GLY A 232 -0.85 -18.77 14.07
C GLY A 232 -0.69 -17.25 14.25
N LEU A 233 0.30 -16.63 13.62
CA LEU A 233 0.48 -15.18 13.69
C LEU A 233 -0.49 -14.52 12.71
N PHE A 234 -1.65 -14.13 13.22
CA PHE A 234 -2.70 -13.45 12.46
C PHE A 234 -2.47 -11.94 12.49
N LEU A 235 -2.32 -11.33 11.31
CA LEU A 235 -2.39 -9.88 11.18
C LEU A 235 -3.69 -9.46 10.52
N ARG A 236 -4.53 -8.84 11.33
CA ARG A 236 -5.64 -8.01 10.85
C ARG A 236 -5.12 -6.58 10.72
N ALA A 237 -5.21 -6.00 9.53
CA ALA A 237 -5.10 -4.55 9.38
C ALA A 237 -6.35 -3.91 9.99
N THR A 238 -6.36 -3.73 11.31
CA THR A 238 -7.44 -3.04 12.04
C THR A 238 -6.94 -1.68 12.51
N GLY A 239 -7.63 -0.61 12.11
CA GLY A 239 -7.70 0.59 12.94
C GLY A 239 -8.32 0.20 14.28
N SER A 240 -7.65 0.51 15.39
CA SER A 240 -7.97 -0.03 16.71
C SER A 240 -8.40 1.08 17.66
N GLY A 241 -9.68 1.05 18.07
CA GLY A 241 -10.20 1.78 19.24
C GLY A 241 -10.91 3.07 18.92
#